data_AF-A0A9X2WFM0-F1
#
_entry.id   AF-A0A9X2WFM0-F1
#
_cell.length_a   1.000
_cell.length_b   1.000
_cell.length_c   1.000
_cell.angle_alpha   90.00
_cell.angle_beta   90.00
_cell.angle_gamma   90.00
#
_symmetry.space_group_name_H-M   'P 1'
#
loop_
_entity.id
_entity.type
_entity.pdbx_description
1 polymer ?
#
loop_
_entity_poly.entity_id
_entity_poly.type
_entity_poly.pdbx_seq_one_letter_code
_entity_poly.pdbx_strand_id
1 'polypeptide(L)' 'MDIIYILVPLSLLLIGIAVLIFFWAVKSGQFEDMESPAHRILFDDDEPVSRPRNDTQDDKPSDKP' A
#
# COMPACT_ATOMS: atom_id res chain seq x y z
N MET A 1 36.40 -31.17 -10.38
CA MET A 1 34.94 -31.45 -10.30
C MET A 1 34.39 -31.15 -8.90
N ASP A 2 35.13 -30.37 -8.10
CA ASP A 2 34.85 -30.20 -6.66
C ASP A 2 33.90 -29.06 -6.36
N ILE A 3 33.77 -28.12 -7.31
CA ILE A 3 32.88 -26.95 -7.19
C ILE A 3 31.41 -27.36 -7.05
N ILE A 4 31.03 -28.53 -7.58
CA ILE A 4 29.66 -29.05 -7.48
C ILE A 4 29.24 -29.29 -6.03
N TYR A 5 30.18 -29.66 -5.16
CA TYR A 5 29.92 -29.87 -3.73
C TYR A 5 29.60 -28.58 -2.98
N ILE A 6 29.95 -27.41 -3.55
CA ILE A 6 29.60 -26.11 -3.00
C ILE A 6 28.36 -25.55 -3.69
N LEU A 7 28.27 -25.68 -5.03
CA LEU A 7 27.15 -25.14 -5.79
C LEU A 7 25.80 -25.80 -5.44
N VAL A 8 25.78 -27.12 -5.25
CA VAL A 8 24.51 -27.84 -5.00
C VAL A 8 23.90 -27.46 -3.64
N PRO A 9 24.64 -27.46 -2.52
CA PRO A 9 24.09 -27.00 -1.25
C PRO A 9 23.73 -25.51 -1.26
N LEU A 10 24.55 -24.67 -1.91
CA LEU A 10 24.29 -23.24 -2.02
C LEU A 10 23.00 -22.96 -2.81
N SER A 11 22.77 -23.65 -3.93
CA SER A 11 21.55 -23.47 -4.72
C SER A 11 20.31 -23.96 -3.97
N LEU A 12 20.39 -25.09 -3.27
CA LEU A 12 19.31 -25.58 -2.41
C LEU A 12 18.98 -24.59 -1.29
N LEU A 13 19.99 -23.99 -0.66
CA LEU A 13 19.81 -22.95 0.35
C LEU A 13 19.09 -21.73 -0.22
N LEU A 14 19.54 -21.24 -1.38
CA LEU A 14 18.92 -20.08 -2.04
C LEU A 14 17.46 -20.36 -2.44
N ILE A 15 17.18 -21.55 -2.98
CA ILE A 15 15.81 -21.97 -3.31
C ILE A 15 14.96 -22.06 -2.03
N GLY A 16 15.49 -22.63 -0.96
CA GLY A 16 14.79 -22.70 0.33
C GLY A 16 14.44 -21.32 0.90
N ILE A 17 15.38 -20.38 0.84
CA ILE A 17 15.15 -18.99 1.26
C ILE A 17 14.09 -18.33 0.36
N ALA A 18 14.19 -18.49 -0.95
CA ALA A 18 13.23 -17.91 -1.90
C ALA A 18 11.81 -18.43 -1.65
N VAL A 19 11.65 -19.73 -1.41
CA VAL A 19 10.37 -20.35 -1.08
C VAL A 19 9.83 -19.81 0.25
N LEU A 20 10.67 -19.68 1.27
CA LEU A 20 10.26 -19.15 2.58
C LEU A 20 9.78 -17.69 2.48
N ILE A 21 10.51 -16.85 1.75
CA ILE A 21 10.11 -15.46 1.47
C ILE A 21 8.80 -15.43 0.67
N PHE A 22 8.65 -16.28 -0.34
CA PHE A 22 7.44 -16.37 -1.14
C PHE A 22 6.21 -16.70 -0.28
N PHE A 23 6.30 -17.74 0.57
CA PHE A 23 5.21 -18.10 1.49
C PHE A 23 4.92 -16.99 2.50
N TRP A 24 5.94 -16.29 3.00
CA TRP A 24 5.74 -15.14 3.89
C TRP A 24 5.01 -14.00 3.17
N ALA A 25 5.39 -13.67 1.94
CA ALA A 25 4.75 -12.62 1.14
C ALA A 25 3.28 -12.94 0.82
N VAL A 26 2.98 -14.19 0.46
CA VAL A 26 1.60 -14.66 0.25
C VAL A 26 0.78 -14.54 1.52
N LYS A 27 1.32 -14.95 2.68
CA LYS A 27 0.62 -14.83 3.97
C LYS A 27 0.47 -13.38 4.43
N SER A 28 1.39 -12.50 4.05
CA SER A 28 1.39 -11.08 4.45
C SER A 28 0.30 -10.25 3.76
N GLY A 29 -0.51 -10.84 2.87
CA GLY A 29 -1.63 -10.14 2.25
C GLY A 29 -1.18 -8.99 1.32
N GLN A 30 0.08 -8.96 0.88
CA GLN A 30 0.59 -7.89 -0.01
C GLN A 30 -0.13 -7.81 -1.37
N PHE A 31 -0.95 -8.81 -1.70
CA PHE A 31 -1.80 -8.81 -2.88
C PHE A 31 -3.14 -8.10 -2.67
N GLU A 32 -3.57 -7.84 -1.43
CA GLU A 32 -4.84 -7.14 -1.14
C GLU A 32 -4.70 -5.61 -1.32
N ASP A 33 -3.49 -5.05 -1.14
CA ASP A 33 -3.26 -3.60 -1.26
C ASP A 33 -3.05 -3.12 -2.71
N MET A 34 -3.08 -4.03 -3.70
CA MET A 34 -3.04 -3.66 -5.12
C MET A 34 -4.38 -3.13 -5.66
N GLU A 35 -5.47 -3.27 -4.89
CA GLU A 35 -6.82 -2.87 -5.31
C GLU A 35 -7.15 -1.41 -4.92
N SER A 36 -6.44 -0.84 -3.94
CA SER A 36 -6.74 0.48 -3.39
C SER A 36 -6.39 1.69 -4.29
N PRO A 37 -5.32 1.70 -5.12
CA PRO A 37 -4.98 2.88 -5.94
C PRO A 37 -5.86 3.04 -7.18
N ALA A 38 -6.38 1.94 -7.74
CA ALA A 38 -7.12 1.95 -9.00
C ALA A 38 -8.52 2.58 -8.85
N HIS A 39 -9.14 2.45 -7.67
CA HIS A 39 -10.46 3.04 -7.40
C HIS A 39 -10.38 4.57 -7.23
N ARG A 40 -9.31 5.09 -6.66
CA ARG A 40 -9.11 6.55 -6.51
C ARG A 40 -9.01 7.25 -7.86
N ILE A 41 -8.28 6.69 -8.83
CA ILE A 41 -8.08 7.36 -10.13
C ILE A 41 -9.36 7.44 -10.99
N LEU A 42 -10.31 6.53 -10.79
CA LEU A 42 -11.55 6.49 -11.58
C LEU A 42 -12.71 7.25 -10.92
N PHE A 43 -12.66 7.45 -9.60
CA PHE A 43 -13.76 8.05 -8.82
C PHE A 43 -13.37 9.36 -8.09
N ASP A 44 -12.10 9.77 -8.05
CA ASP A 44 -11.68 11.05 -7.43
C ASP A 44 -11.87 12.29 -8.34
N ASP A 45 -12.22 12.10 -9.63
CA ASP A 45 -12.49 13.24 -10.55
C ASP A 45 -13.90 13.86 -10.35
N ASP A 46 -14.80 13.17 -9.63
CA ASP A 46 -16.20 13.60 -9.43
C ASP A 46 -16.50 14.14 -8.01
N GLU A 47 -15.55 14.08 -7.06
CA GLU A 47 -15.73 14.74 -5.77
C GLU A 47 -15.25 16.20 -5.84
N PRO A 48 -16.13 17.20 -5.61
CA PRO A 48 -15.67 18.57 -5.45
C PRO A 48 -14.76 18.58 -4.23
N VAL A 49 -13.46 18.81 -4.46
CA VAL A 49 -12.43 19.05 -3.45
C VAL A 49 -13.04 19.94 -2.37
N SER A 50 -13.48 19.30 -1.28
CA SER A 50 -13.97 19.99 -0.11
C SER A 50 -12.74 20.57 0.54
N ARG A 51 -12.39 21.77 0.04
CA ARG A 51 -11.36 22.65 0.60
C ARG A 51 -11.53 22.60 2.12
N PRO A 52 -10.46 22.44 2.90
CA PRO A 52 -10.57 22.57 4.34
C PRO A 52 -11.15 23.96 4.58
N ARG A 53 -12.41 23.99 5.01
CA ARG A 53 -13.06 25.20 5.47
C ARG A 53 -12.33 25.53 6.76
N ASN A 54 -11.29 26.35 6.63
CA ASN A 54 -10.82 27.16 7.73
C ASN A 54 -12.00 28.06 8.06
N ASP A 55 -12.84 27.58 8.99
CA ASP A 55 -13.83 28.38 9.68
C ASP A 55 -13.06 29.45 10.47
N THR A 56 -12.66 30.51 9.76
CA THR A 56 -12.57 31.83 10.36
C THR A 56 -13.98 32.14 10.82
N GLN A 57 -14.26 31.77 12.07
CA GLN A 57 -15.44 32.16 12.80
C GLN A 57 -15.30 33.65 13.17
N ASP A 58 -15.34 34.50 12.15
CA ASP A 58 -15.68 35.91 12.29
C ASP A 58 -16.99 36.16 11.51
N ASP A 59 -17.83 36.99 12.11
CA ASP A 59 -19.11 37.52 11.65
C ASP A 59 -20.40 36.67 11.79
N LYS A 60 -21.00 36.83 12.99
CA LYS A 60 -22.41 37.22 13.31
C LYS A 60 -23.61 36.42 12.73
N PRO A 61 -24.69 36.31 13.52
CA PRO A 61 -25.87 37.16 13.23
C PRO A 61 -26.56 37.65 14.52
N SER A 62 -26.63 38.96 14.76
CA SER A 62 -27.87 39.75 14.63
C SER A 62 -29.05 39.20 15.44
N ASP A 63 -29.27 39.79 16.63
CA ASP A 63 -30.61 39.88 17.19
C ASP A 63 -31.06 41.35 17.16
N LYS A 64 -32.29 41.52 16.71
CA LYS A 64 -33.02 42.71 16.23
C LYS A 64 -34.33 42.74 17.05
N PRO A 65 -35.14 43.81 17.14
CA PRO A 65 -34.97 45.23 16.80
C PRO A 65 -34.71 46.14 18.01
#